data_AF-A0A935WIL2-F1
#
_entry.id   AF-A0A935WIL2-F1
#
_cell.length_a   1.000
_cell.length_b   1.000
_cell.length_c   1.000
_cell.angle_alpha   90.00
_cell.angle_beta   90.00
_cell.angle_gamma   90.00
#
_symmetry.space_group_name_H-M   'P 1'
#
loop_
_entity.id
_entity.type
_entity.pdbx_description
1 polymer ?
#
loop_
_entity_poly.entity_id
_entity_poly.type
_entity_poly.pdbx_seq_one_letter_code
_entity_poly.pdbx_strand_id
1 'polypeptide(L)'
;MDGDDDNDGVKNSADRCPSTPAGDKVDATGCSLPKDADGDGVVDASDRCPNTPAGTAVDANGCPKDSDSDGVIDANDRCPNTPAGTVVDANGCPKDSDMDGVIDSNDRCPDTPAGTKVDAVGCTAIFEAGKPLILKGVNFETGKATLLPTSTAVLDTVATSLVNNPAVTVEIGGHTDNTGSKATNTRLSQARADAVKAYLVAKGVPAERMTTKGYGPDAPVEPNTTAAGRAANRRVELTQTNQ
;
A
#
# COMPACT_ATOMS: atom_id res chain seq x y z
N MET A 1 -14.19 46.85 62.74
CA MET A 1 -14.34 46.68 61.28
C MET A 1 -14.07 45.23 60.99
N ASP A 2 -14.79 44.64 60.05
CA ASP A 2 -14.53 43.28 59.61
C ASP A 2 -13.17 43.24 58.89
N GLY A 3 -12.23 42.46 59.43
CA GLY A 3 -10.83 42.38 59.01
C GLY A 3 -10.61 41.32 57.93
N ASP A 4 -9.35 41.09 57.56
CA ASP A 4 -8.86 40.07 56.64
C ASP A 4 -7.53 39.59 57.24
N ASP A 5 -7.60 38.49 58.01
CA ASP A 5 -6.53 38.06 58.92
C ASP A 5 -5.36 37.40 58.20
N ASP A 6 -5.62 36.68 57.10
CA ASP A 6 -4.58 36.02 56.28
C ASP A 6 -4.21 36.82 55.01
N ASN A 7 -4.91 37.93 54.74
CA ASN A 7 -4.67 38.87 53.64
C ASN A 7 -4.83 38.22 52.26
N ASP A 8 -5.78 37.29 52.13
CA ASP A 8 -6.12 36.66 50.86
C ASP A 8 -7.08 37.51 49.99
N GLY A 9 -7.58 38.61 50.55
CA GLY A 9 -8.50 39.55 49.91
C GLY A 9 -9.98 39.31 50.23
N VAL A 10 -10.31 38.30 51.06
CA VAL A 10 -11.65 37.99 51.54
C VAL A 10 -11.73 38.29 53.04
N LYS A 11 -12.74 39.07 53.43
CA LYS A 11 -12.88 39.45 54.85
C LYS A 11 -13.25 38.24 55.72
N ASN A 12 -12.80 38.24 56.97
CA ASN A 12 -13.04 37.19 57.97
C ASN A 12 -14.52 36.75 58.07
N SER A 13 -15.49 37.65 57.88
CA SER A 13 -16.92 37.29 57.94
C SER A 13 -17.43 36.49 56.72
N ALA A 14 -16.74 36.57 55.58
CA ALA A 14 -17.05 35.87 54.33
C ALA A 14 -16.03 34.75 54.00
N ASP A 15 -14.89 34.76 54.70
CA ASP A 15 -13.80 33.82 54.53
C ASP A 15 -14.09 32.48 55.24
N ARG A 16 -14.02 31.40 54.46
CA ARG A 16 -14.23 30.01 54.88
C ARG A 16 -12.91 29.26 55.07
N CYS A 17 -11.79 29.86 54.70
CA CYS A 17 -10.44 29.32 54.74
C CYS A 17 -9.48 30.33 55.42
N PRO A 18 -9.56 30.51 56.76
CA PRO A 18 -8.90 31.61 57.50
C PRO A 18 -7.37 31.56 57.62
N SER A 19 -6.72 30.75 56.79
CA SER A 19 -5.27 30.51 56.83
C SER A 19 -4.76 30.12 55.43
N THR A 20 -5.27 30.78 54.40
CA THR A 20 -4.87 30.55 53.02
C THR A 20 -3.41 30.99 52.80
N PRO A 21 -2.57 30.15 52.15
CA PRO A 21 -1.19 30.51 51.89
C PRO A 21 -1.06 31.82 51.10
N ALA A 22 -0.23 32.72 51.62
CA ALA A 22 0.02 34.01 50.99
C ALA A 22 0.51 33.84 49.53
N GLY A 23 -0.22 34.45 48.60
CA GLY A 23 0.09 34.43 47.16
C GLY A 23 -0.68 33.38 46.34
N ASP A 24 -1.44 32.49 46.98
CA ASP A 24 -2.40 31.65 46.26
C ASP A 24 -3.54 32.53 45.68
N LYS A 25 -4.06 32.14 44.51
CA LYS A 25 -5.32 32.71 44.02
C LYS A 25 -6.46 32.05 44.78
N VAL A 26 -7.41 32.83 45.29
CA VAL A 26 -8.55 32.33 46.07
C VAL A 26 -9.88 32.51 45.35
N ASP A 27 -10.86 31.69 45.73
CA ASP A 27 -12.26 31.89 45.33
C ASP A 27 -12.96 32.99 46.16
N ALA A 28 -14.26 33.21 45.92
CA ALA A 28 -15.04 34.23 46.62
C ALA A 28 -15.21 33.96 48.13
N THR A 29 -14.75 32.81 48.63
CA THR A 29 -14.82 32.39 50.02
C THR A 29 -13.44 32.24 50.68
N GLY A 30 -12.40 32.79 50.07
CA GLY A 30 -11.04 32.81 50.62
C GLY A 30 -10.28 31.49 50.48
N CYS A 31 -10.81 30.52 49.75
CA CYS A 31 -10.15 29.21 49.62
C CYS A 31 -9.25 29.16 48.37
N SER A 32 -8.01 28.64 48.51
CA SER A 32 -7.07 28.46 47.39
C SER A 32 -7.69 27.70 46.22
N LEU A 33 -7.53 28.24 45.02
CA LEU A 33 -7.87 27.57 43.77
C LEU A 33 -6.88 26.43 43.47
N PRO A 34 -7.33 25.34 42.83
CA PRO A 34 -6.42 24.32 42.29
C PRO A 34 -5.34 24.93 41.40
N LYS A 35 -4.12 24.41 41.50
CA LYS A 35 -2.99 24.84 40.68
C LYS A 35 -3.02 24.15 39.32
N ASP A 36 -2.60 24.88 38.31
CA ASP A 36 -2.44 24.48 36.92
C ASP A 36 -1.15 25.18 36.46
N ALA A 37 -0.03 24.45 36.56
CA ALA A 37 1.31 25.00 36.50
C ALA A 37 1.75 25.34 35.07
N ASP A 38 1.31 24.57 34.07
CA ASP A 38 1.60 24.81 32.66
C ASP A 38 0.47 25.55 31.93
N GLY A 39 -0.70 25.68 32.56
CA GLY A 39 -1.81 26.50 32.08
C GLY A 39 -2.57 25.85 30.93
N ASP A 40 -2.53 24.52 30.81
CA ASP A 40 -3.19 23.78 29.73
C ASP A 40 -4.69 23.55 29.98
N GLY A 41 -5.18 23.92 31.17
CA GLY A 41 -6.57 23.81 31.59
C GLY A 41 -6.89 22.56 32.42
N VAL A 42 -5.90 21.71 32.71
CA VAL A 42 -6.00 20.57 33.62
C VAL A 42 -5.17 20.84 34.87
N VAL A 43 -5.80 20.70 36.04
CA VAL A 43 -5.14 20.99 37.32
C VAL A 43 -4.04 19.98 37.63
N ASP A 44 -2.96 20.42 38.27
CA ASP A 44 -1.75 19.64 38.58
C ASP A 44 -2.04 18.26 39.22
N ALA A 45 -3.13 18.16 40.00
CA ALA A 45 -3.52 16.92 40.69
C ALA A 45 -4.10 15.85 39.76
N SER A 46 -4.62 16.25 38.59
CA SER A 46 -5.22 15.40 37.56
C SER A 46 -4.37 15.34 36.29
N ASP A 47 -3.40 16.24 36.16
CA ASP A 47 -2.53 16.34 35.02
C ASP A 47 -1.43 15.26 35.03
N ARG A 48 -1.35 14.52 33.94
CA ARG A 48 -0.38 13.44 33.71
C ARG A 48 0.81 13.90 32.87
N CYS A 49 0.76 15.11 32.33
CA CYS A 49 1.74 15.71 31.43
C CYS A 49 2.11 17.15 31.87
N PRO A 50 2.83 17.32 33.01
CA PRO A 50 2.98 18.59 33.74
C PRO A 50 3.84 19.70 33.10
N ASN A 51 4.00 19.70 31.77
CA ASN A 51 4.70 20.72 30.99
C ASN A 51 4.18 20.78 29.54
N THR A 52 2.87 20.64 29.34
CA THR A 52 2.26 20.73 28.02
C THR A 52 2.47 22.15 27.46
N PRO A 53 3.01 22.30 26.22
CA PRO A 53 3.23 23.62 25.65
C PRO A 53 1.94 24.44 25.54
N ALA A 54 1.98 25.68 25.98
CA ALA A 54 0.83 26.59 25.94
C ALA A 54 0.19 26.67 24.53
N GLY A 55 -1.14 26.50 24.48
CA GLY A 55 -1.91 26.49 23.24
C GLY A 55 -2.03 25.12 22.55
N THR A 56 -1.41 24.07 23.11
CA THR A 56 -1.64 22.69 22.67
C THR A 56 -3.01 22.21 23.13
N ALA A 57 -3.77 21.55 22.25
CA ALA A 57 -5.01 20.91 22.65
C ALA A 57 -4.69 19.64 23.46
N VAL A 58 -5.27 19.54 24.67
CA VAL A 58 -5.06 18.41 25.59
C VAL A 58 -6.30 17.55 25.78
N ASP A 59 -6.09 16.32 26.23
CA ASP A 59 -7.14 15.42 26.66
C ASP A 59 -7.58 15.72 28.12
N ALA A 60 -8.44 14.88 28.69
CA ALA A 60 -8.92 15.05 30.06
C ALA A 60 -7.82 14.87 31.14
N ASN A 61 -6.62 14.46 30.76
CA ASN A 61 -5.48 14.23 31.65
C ASN A 61 -4.34 15.25 31.44
N GLY A 62 -4.57 16.34 30.71
CA GLY A 62 -3.54 17.36 30.44
C GLY A 62 -2.49 16.93 29.41
N CYS A 63 -2.69 15.78 28.74
CA CYS A 63 -1.75 15.31 27.75
C CYS A 63 -2.14 15.75 26.34
N PRO A 64 -1.16 16.05 25.45
CA PRO A 64 -1.44 16.37 24.05
C PRO A 64 -2.39 15.35 23.42
N LYS A 65 -3.45 15.86 22.80
CA LYS A 65 -4.52 15.05 22.27
C LYS A 65 -4.07 14.26 21.04
N ASP A 66 -4.33 12.95 21.05
CA ASP A 66 -4.13 12.00 19.96
C ASP A 66 -5.44 11.21 19.81
N SER A 67 -6.26 11.60 18.84
CA SER A 67 -7.66 11.18 18.73
C SER A 67 -7.85 9.74 18.27
N ASP A 68 -6.98 9.25 17.39
CA ASP A 68 -7.04 7.89 16.85
C ASP A 68 -6.00 6.95 17.51
N SER A 69 -5.17 7.50 18.40
CA SER A 69 -4.21 6.76 19.22
C SER A 69 -3.17 6.00 18.38
N ASP A 70 -2.77 6.60 17.26
CA ASP A 70 -1.73 6.07 16.38
C ASP A 70 -0.30 6.43 16.83
N GLY A 71 -0.19 7.31 17.84
CA GLY A 71 1.06 7.77 18.42
C GLY A 71 1.52 9.15 17.92
N VAL A 72 0.74 9.80 17.04
CA VAL A 72 0.99 11.15 16.55
C VAL A 72 -0.13 12.07 17.03
N ILE A 73 0.24 13.17 17.69
CA ILE A 73 -0.74 14.11 18.24
C ILE A 73 -1.55 14.79 17.11
N ASP A 74 -2.80 15.13 17.40
CA ASP A 74 -3.76 15.75 16.47
C ASP A 74 -3.17 16.96 15.71
N ALA A 75 -2.26 17.71 16.35
CA ALA A 75 -1.64 18.91 15.76
C ALA A 75 -0.61 18.60 14.65
N ASN A 76 -0.01 17.41 14.68
CA ASN A 76 0.99 16.93 13.72
C ASN A 76 0.46 15.82 12.80
N ASP A 77 -0.70 15.27 13.14
CA ASP A 77 -1.32 14.19 12.40
C ASP A 77 -2.06 14.71 11.15
N ARG A 78 -1.72 14.13 10.00
CA ARG A 78 -2.29 14.43 8.69
C ARG A 78 -3.37 13.41 8.29
N CYS A 79 -3.52 12.35 9.06
CA CYS A 79 -4.40 11.21 8.85
C CYS A 79 -5.21 10.86 10.13
N PRO A 80 -6.16 11.73 10.56
CA PRO A 80 -6.81 11.71 11.89
C PRO A 80 -7.78 10.56 12.19
N ASN A 81 -7.72 9.48 11.42
CA ASN A 81 -8.53 8.27 11.60
C ASN A 81 -7.74 7.02 11.19
N THR A 82 -6.44 6.99 11.47
CA THR A 82 -5.61 5.84 11.21
C THR A 82 -6.09 4.66 12.07
N PRO A 83 -6.33 3.47 11.48
CA PRO A 83 -6.80 2.32 12.24
C PRO A 83 -5.79 1.91 13.32
N ALA A 84 -6.29 1.63 14.53
CA ALA A 84 -5.46 1.19 15.65
C ALA A 84 -4.57 -0.02 15.28
N GLY A 85 -3.29 0.06 15.65
CA GLY A 85 -2.28 -0.96 15.34
C GLY A 85 -1.64 -0.83 13.95
N THR A 86 -2.02 0.17 13.15
CA THR A 86 -1.32 0.51 11.90
C THR A 86 0.03 1.13 12.21
N VAL A 87 1.06 0.73 11.47
CA VAL A 87 2.37 1.39 11.54
C VAL A 87 2.30 2.68 10.74
N VAL A 88 2.54 3.81 11.41
CA VAL A 88 2.47 5.15 10.81
C VAL A 88 3.85 5.78 10.59
N ASP A 89 3.89 6.75 9.69
CA ASP A 89 5.02 7.66 9.52
C ASP A 89 5.00 8.77 10.58
N ALA A 90 5.91 9.75 10.45
CA ALA A 90 6.00 10.86 11.40
C ALA A 90 4.80 11.84 11.35
N ASN A 91 3.87 11.65 10.40
CA ASN A 91 2.70 12.48 10.19
C ASN A 91 1.40 11.74 10.54
N GLY A 92 1.44 10.61 11.23
CA GLY A 92 0.26 9.80 11.58
C GLY A 92 -0.35 9.05 10.39
N CYS A 93 0.31 9.05 9.23
CA CYS A 93 -0.23 8.38 8.05
C CYS A 93 0.31 6.96 7.92
N PRO A 94 -0.50 5.98 7.45
CA PRO A 94 -0.03 4.63 7.17
C PRO A 94 1.24 4.64 6.32
N LYS A 95 2.26 3.93 6.80
CA LYS A 95 3.59 3.94 6.19
C LYS A 95 3.60 3.26 4.82
N ASP A 96 4.20 3.92 3.84
CA ASP A 96 4.47 3.45 2.47
C ASP A 96 5.95 3.78 2.17
N SER A 97 6.80 2.76 2.20
CA SER A 97 8.26 2.91 2.21
C SER A 97 8.86 3.21 0.84
N ASP A 98 8.33 2.62 -0.22
CA ASP A 98 8.82 2.79 -1.59
C ASP A 98 8.00 3.83 -2.39
N MET A 99 6.93 4.34 -1.78
CA MET A 99 6.08 5.40 -2.29
C MET A 99 5.39 5.03 -3.61
N ASP A 100 5.08 3.74 -3.78
CA ASP A 100 4.36 3.24 -4.94
C ASP A 100 2.83 3.42 -4.83
N GLY A 101 2.35 3.83 -3.65
CA GLY A 101 0.94 4.06 -3.34
C GLY A 101 0.25 2.91 -2.61
N VAL A 102 0.98 1.84 -2.26
CA VAL A 102 0.50 0.71 -1.46
C VAL A 102 1.23 0.70 -0.12
N ILE A 103 0.47 0.73 0.97
CA ILE A 103 1.05 0.75 2.32
C ILE A 103 1.85 -0.51 2.63
N ASP A 104 2.90 -0.38 3.44
CA ASP A 104 3.86 -1.44 3.81
C ASP A 104 3.16 -2.74 4.25
N SER A 105 2.02 -2.64 4.94
CA SER A 105 1.27 -3.79 5.46
C SER A 105 0.52 -4.59 4.39
N ASN A 106 0.25 -3.98 3.23
CA ASN A 106 -0.44 -4.58 2.09
C ASN A 106 0.49 -4.81 0.89
N ASP A 107 1.70 -4.25 0.94
CA ASP A 107 2.67 -4.32 -0.13
C ASP A 107 3.46 -5.65 -0.10
N ARG A 108 3.45 -6.34 -1.23
CA ARG A 108 4.17 -7.59 -1.46
C ARG A 108 5.50 -7.40 -2.18
N CYS A 109 5.78 -6.18 -2.63
CA CYS A 109 6.92 -5.77 -3.42
C CYS A 109 7.52 -4.45 -2.87
N PRO A 110 8.11 -4.45 -1.65
CA PRO A 110 8.53 -3.26 -0.87
C PRO A 110 9.68 -2.41 -1.44
N ASP A 111 10.07 -2.64 -2.68
CA ASP A 111 11.19 -1.97 -3.36
C ASP A 111 10.82 -1.66 -4.82
N THR A 112 9.55 -1.37 -5.09
CA THR A 112 9.08 -1.05 -6.43
C THR A 112 9.69 0.28 -6.90
N PRO A 113 10.33 0.34 -8.09
CA PRO A 113 10.95 1.57 -8.55
C PRO A 113 9.94 2.70 -8.75
N ALA A 114 10.28 3.88 -8.25
CA ALA A 114 9.45 5.08 -8.35
C ALA A 114 8.94 5.34 -9.79
N GLY A 115 7.64 5.62 -9.92
CA GLY A 115 6.96 5.84 -11.19
C GLY A 115 6.56 4.56 -11.94
N THR A 116 6.85 3.38 -11.39
CA THR A 116 6.30 2.12 -11.88
C THR A 116 4.81 2.07 -11.60
N LYS A 117 4.02 1.61 -12.59
CA LYS A 117 2.60 1.34 -12.36
C LYS A 117 2.47 0.03 -11.59
N VAL A 118 1.87 0.08 -10.41
CA VAL A 118 1.65 -1.08 -9.55
C VAL A 118 0.21 -1.56 -9.56
N ASP A 119 0.02 -2.80 -9.15
CA ASP A 119 -1.27 -3.42 -8.87
C ASP A 119 -1.70 -3.15 -7.41
N ALA A 120 -2.78 -3.79 -6.97
CA ALA A 120 -3.35 -3.57 -5.65
C ALA A 120 -2.49 -4.09 -4.48
N VAL A 121 -1.38 -4.79 -4.76
CA VAL A 121 -0.47 -5.36 -3.77
C VAL A 121 0.96 -4.83 -3.92
N GLY A 122 1.12 -3.66 -4.54
CA GLY A 122 2.39 -2.94 -4.69
C GLY A 122 3.33 -3.55 -5.72
N CYS A 123 2.88 -4.53 -6.51
CA CYS A 123 3.73 -5.20 -7.48
C CYS A 123 3.52 -4.63 -8.88
N THR A 124 4.56 -4.69 -9.73
CA THR A 124 4.47 -4.20 -11.13
C THR A 124 3.27 -4.78 -11.88
N ALA A 125 2.36 -3.89 -12.30
CA ALA A 125 1.19 -4.25 -13.08
C ALA A 125 1.57 -4.54 -14.54
N ILE A 126 1.68 -5.83 -14.89
CA ILE A 126 1.99 -6.27 -16.26
C ILE A 126 0.75 -6.52 -17.12
N PHE A 127 -0.44 -6.55 -16.51
CA PHE A 127 -1.71 -6.74 -17.21
C PHE A 127 -2.46 -5.42 -17.31
N GLU A 128 -3.02 -5.16 -18.50
CA GLU A 128 -4.00 -4.10 -18.72
C GLU A 128 -5.40 -4.71 -18.82
N ALA A 129 -6.40 -4.07 -18.21
CA ALA A 129 -7.79 -4.52 -18.27
C ALA A 129 -8.25 -4.67 -19.74
N GLY A 130 -8.80 -5.83 -20.07
CA GLY A 130 -9.31 -6.16 -21.41
C GLY A 130 -8.26 -6.36 -22.51
N LYS A 131 -6.95 -6.38 -22.21
CA LYS A 131 -5.90 -6.54 -23.23
C LYS A 131 -4.97 -7.72 -22.96
N PRO A 132 -4.64 -8.54 -23.97
CA PRO A 132 -3.60 -9.55 -23.85
C PRO A 132 -2.22 -8.93 -23.64
N LEU A 133 -1.44 -9.50 -22.73
CA LEU A 133 -0.03 -9.20 -22.58
C LEU A 133 0.78 -9.97 -23.64
N ILE A 134 1.29 -9.26 -24.65
CA ILE A 134 2.18 -9.86 -25.65
C ILE A 134 3.59 -10.02 -25.05
N LEU A 135 4.10 -11.25 -25.02
CA LEU A 135 5.42 -11.57 -24.49
C LEU A 135 6.53 -11.21 -25.47
N LYS A 136 6.82 -9.91 -25.60
CA LYS A 136 7.90 -9.41 -26.46
C LYS A 136 9.25 -9.98 -26.01
N GLY A 137 10.01 -10.56 -26.94
CA GLY A 137 11.32 -11.16 -26.66
C GLY A 137 11.28 -12.64 -26.29
N VAL A 138 10.10 -13.25 -26.11
CA VAL A 138 9.97 -14.70 -25.96
C VAL A 138 10.06 -15.37 -27.33
N ASN A 139 11.12 -16.15 -27.51
CA ASN A 139 11.50 -16.78 -28.76
C ASN A 139 11.73 -18.28 -28.60
N PHE A 140 11.63 -19.00 -29.70
CA PHE A 140 11.81 -20.46 -29.74
C PHE A 140 12.84 -20.84 -30.80
N GLU A 141 13.47 -22.01 -30.63
CA GLU A 141 14.22 -22.64 -31.71
C GLU A 141 13.33 -22.81 -32.95
N THR A 142 13.92 -22.61 -34.13
CA THR A 142 13.20 -22.67 -35.41
C THR A 142 12.44 -24.00 -35.57
N GLY A 143 11.13 -23.90 -35.82
CA GLY A 143 10.25 -25.06 -36.00
C GLY A 143 9.97 -25.88 -34.72
N LYS A 144 10.44 -25.42 -33.56
CA LYS A 144 10.28 -26.13 -32.28
C LYS A 144 9.55 -25.28 -31.24
N ALA A 145 9.22 -25.93 -30.12
CA ALA A 145 8.70 -25.34 -28.90
C ALA A 145 9.76 -25.17 -27.79
N THR A 146 11.03 -25.40 -28.11
CA THR A 146 12.15 -25.15 -27.18
C THR A 146 12.36 -23.65 -27.03
N LEU A 147 12.22 -23.12 -25.82
CA LEU A 147 12.49 -21.71 -25.50
C LEU A 147 13.98 -21.38 -25.68
N LEU A 148 14.27 -20.23 -26.29
CA LEU A 148 15.63 -19.70 -26.34
C LEU A 148 16.03 -19.10 -24.98
N PRO A 149 17.32 -19.18 -24.57
CA PRO A 149 17.79 -18.58 -23.32
C PRO A 149 17.48 -17.09 -23.17
N THR A 150 17.42 -16.34 -24.26
CA THR A 150 17.06 -14.91 -24.24
C THR A 150 15.61 -14.65 -23.78
N SER A 151 14.75 -15.67 -23.81
CA SER A 151 13.35 -15.58 -23.41
C SER A 151 13.16 -15.63 -21.89
N THR A 152 14.14 -16.16 -21.15
CA THR A 152 13.98 -16.48 -19.73
C THR A 152 13.80 -15.22 -18.89
N ALA A 153 14.51 -14.13 -19.21
CA ALA A 153 14.38 -12.87 -18.48
C ALA A 153 12.94 -12.33 -18.52
N VAL A 154 12.29 -12.37 -19.70
CA VAL A 154 10.90 -11.93 -19.85
C VAL A 154 9.95 -12.86 -19.09
N LEU A 155 10.16 -14.18 -19.21
CA LEU A 155 9.34 -15.17 -18.52
C LEU A 155 9.52 -15.16 -17.00
N ASP A 156 10.70 -14.77 -16.51
CA ASP A 156 10.98 -14.61 -15.08
C ASP A 156 10.20 -13.42 -14.52
N THR A 157 10.17 -12.28 -15.22
CA THR A 157 9.33 -11.13 -14.84
C THR A 157 7.84 -11.51 -14.78
N VAL A 158 7.36 -12.25 -15.79
CA VAL A 158 5.97 -12.74 -15.83
C VAL A 158 5.69 -13.70 -14.66
N ALA A 159 6.60 -14.64 -14.39
CA ALA A 159 6.45 -15.60 -13.31
C ALA A 159 6.38 -14.89 -11.94
N THR A 160 7.29 -13.95 -11.68
CA THR A 160 7.29 -13.16 -10.43
C THR A 160 5.96 -12.43 -10.25
N SER A 161 5.47 -11.75 -11.29
CA SER A 161 4.18 -11.06 -11.22
C SER A 161 3.01 -12.01 -10.94
N LEU A 162 2.98 -13.19 -11.59
CA LEU A 162 1.92 -14.20 -11.35
C LEU A 162 2.01 -14.83 -9.94
N VAL A 163 3.21 -15.03 -9.39
CA VAL A 163 3.41 -15.51 -8.01
C VAL A 163 2.94 -14.46 -7.01
N ASN A 164 3.25 -13.19 -7.26
CA ASN A 164 2.84 -12.07 -6.42
C ASN A 164 1.34 -11.76 -6.51
N ASN A 165 0.67 -12.24 -7.56
CA ASN A 165 -0.76 -12.05 -7.77
C ASN A 165 -1.53 -13.37 -7.80
N PRO A 166 -1.70 -14.08 -6.66
CA PRO A 166 -2.25 -15.44 -6.61
C PRO A 166 -3.70 -15.54 -7.10
N ALA A 167 -4.44 -14.43 -7.07
CA ALA A 167 -5.78 -14.37 -7.61
C ALA A 167 -5.81 -14.44 -9.14
N VAL A 168 -4.80 -13.93 -9.85
CA VAL A 168 -4.82 -13.82 -11.31
C VAL A 168 -4.79 -15.19 -11.97
N THR A 169 -5.69 -15.45 -12.92
CA THR A 169 -5.67 -16.65 -13.77
C THR A 169 -5.50 -16.23 -15.23
N VAL A 170 -4.75 -17.01 -16.02
CA VAL A 170 -4.40 -16.64 -17.40
C VAL A 170 -4.60 -17.77 -18.42
N GLU A 171 -4.99 -17.42 -19.64
CA GLU A 171 -4.82 -18.26 -20.82
C GLU A 171 -3.52 -17.85 -21.54
N ILE A 172 -2.64 -18.83 -21.79
CA ILE A 172 -1.41 -18.65 -22.56
C ILE A 172 -1.73 -19.01 -24.02
N GLY A 173 -1.79 -18.00 -24.88
CA GLY A 173 -2.07 -18.13 -26.30
C GLY A 173 -0.79 -18.23 -27.13
N GLY A 174 -0.62 -19.32 -27.87
CA GLY A 174 0.45 -19.47 -28.86
C GLY A 174 -0.05 -19.11 -30.26
N HIS A 175 0.76 -18.38 -31.03
CA HIS A 175 0.43 -17.94 -32.38
C HIS A 175 1.57 -18.23 -33.37
N THR A 176 1.23 -18.42 -34.64
CA THR A 176 2.18 -18.57 -35.74
C THR A 176 1.87 -17.59 -36.87
N ASP A 177 2.80 -17.44 -37.80
CA ASP A 177 2.48 -16.89 -39.12
C ASP A 177 1.76 -17.93 -40.00
N ASN A 178 1.39 -17.54 -41.22
CA ASN A 178 0.69 -18.39 -42.17
C ASN A 178 1.60 -19.27 -43.05
N THR A 179 2.90 -19.36 -42.74
CA THR A 179 3.84 -20.19 -43.52
C THR A 179 3.66 -21.66 -43.14
N GLY A 180 3.59 -22.54 -44.14
CA GLY A 180 3.39 -23.97 -43.92
C GLY A 180 1.92 -24.35 -43.73
N SER A 181 1.66 -25.60 -43.30
CA SER A 181 0.29 -26.08 -43.16
C SER A 181 -0.34 -25.60 -41.85
N LYS A 182 -1.63 -25.23 -41.93
CA LYS A 182 -2.42 -24.83 -40.76
C LYS A 182 -2.36 -25.86 -39.63
N ALA A 183 -2.49 -27.15 -39.96
CA ALA A 183 -2.43 -28.24 -38.97
C ALA A 183 -1.07 -28.30 -38.23
N THR A 184 0.04 -28.08 -38.93
CA THR A 184 1.37 -28.02 -38.29
C THR A 184 1.48 -26.78 -37.40
N ASN A 185 0.99 -25.64 -37.86
CA ASN A 185 1.00 -24.39 -37.11
C ASN A 185 0.14 -24.43 -35.84
N THR A 186 -1.04 -25.06 -35.89
CA THR A 186 -1.90 -25.28 -34.72
C THR A 186 -1.19 -26.17 -33.68
N ARG A 187 -0.56 -27.28 -34.10
CA ARG A 187 0.22 -28.12 -33.17
C ARG A 187 1.43 -27.39 -32.58
N LEU A 188 2.16 -26.64 -33.41
CA LEU A 188 3.36 -25.92 -32.98
C LEU A 188 3.02 -24.79 -31.99
N SER A 189 1.98 -24.02 -32.27
CA SER A 189 1.52 -22.97 -31.36
C SER A 189 1.04 -23.53 -30.02
N GLN A 190 0.30 -24.65 -30.01
CA GLN A 190 -0.09 -25.32 -28.77
C GLN A 190 1.14 -25.75 -27.96
N ALA A 191 2.08 -26.45 -28.60
CA ALA A 191 3.30 -26.91 -27.93
C ALA A 191 4.13 -25.74 -27.36
N ARG A 192 4.14 -24.58 -28.03
CA ARG A 192 4.81 -23.36 -27.53
C ARG A 192 4.10 -22.76 -26.32
N ALA A 193 2.77 -22.71 -26.34
CA ALA A 193 1.99 -22.29 -25.17
C ALA A 193 2.24 -23.23 -23.98
N ASP A 194 2.26 -24.54 -24.22
CA ASP A 194 2.56 -25.56 -23.20
C ASP A 194 3.99 -25.42 -22.66
N ALA A 195 4.97 -25.11 -23.49
CA ALA A 195 6.36 -24.86 -23.06
C ALA A 195 6.46 -23.62 -22.16
N VAL A 196 5.74 -22.54 -22.48
CA VAL A 196 5.66 -21.35 -21.62
C VAL A 196 4.98 -21.69 -20.30
N LYS A 197 3.86 -22.42 -20.32
CA LYS A 197 3.21 -22.89 -19.09
C LYS A 197 4.17 -23.71 -18.23
N ALA A 198 4.87 -24.67 -18.82
CA ALA A 198 5.82 -25.51 -18.12
C ALA A 198 6.95 -24.69 -17.46
N TYR A 199 7.45 -23.67 -18.17
CA TYR A 199 8.42 -22.74 -17.62
C TYR A 199 7.89 -21.97 -16.40
N LEU A 200 6.68 -21.39 -16.52
CA LEU A 200 6.06 -20.63 -15.43
C LEU A 200 5.76 -21.52 -14.21
N VAL A 201 5.34 -22.76 -14.42
CA VAL A 201 5.19 -23.76 -13.34
C VAL A 201 6.51 -24.03 -12.63
N ALA A 202 7.59 -24.22 -13.40
CA ALA A 202 8.93 -24.41 -12.82
C ALA A 202 9.42 -23.20 -12.01
N LYS A 203 8.87 -22.01 -12.26
CA LYS A 203 9.13 -20.77 -11.50
C LYS A 203 8.18 -20.54 -10.34
N GLY A 204 7.26 -21.47 -10.06
CA GLY A 204 6.38 -21.45 -8.89
C GLY A 204 4.96 -20.99 -9.16
N VAL A 205 4.57 -20.74 -10.42
CA VAL A 205 3.17 -20.41 -10.74
C VAL A 205 2.31 -21.68 -10.73
N PRO A 206 1.24 -21.78 -9.91
CA PRO A 206 0.40 -22.97 -9.87
C PRO A 206 -0.23 -23.31 -11.24
N ALA A 207 -0.14 -24.57 -11.64
CA ALA A 207 -0.51 -25.01 -12.99
C ALA A 207 -2.00 -24.87 -13.30
N GLU A 208 -2.85 -24.92 -12.27
CA GLU A 208 -4.30 -24.78 -12.32
C GLU A 208 -4.74 -23.33 -12.61
N ARG A 209 -3.88 -22.34 -12.38
CA ARG A 209 -4.15 -20.93 -12.70
C ARG A 209 -3.89 -20.57 -14.16
N MET A 210 -3.39 -21.53 -14.95
CA MET A 210 -2.96 -21.31 -16.32
C MET A 210 -3.60 -22.33 -17.26
N THR A 211 -4.23 -21.86 -18.32
CA THR A 211 -4.63 -22.70 -19.46
C THR A 211 -3.74 -22.38 -20.66
N THR A 212 -3.71 -23.26 -21.66
CA THR A 212 -2.91 -23.07 -22.87
C THR A 212 -3.76 -23.29 -24.11
N LYS A 213 -3.54 -22.48 -25.14
CA LYS A 213 -4.26 -22.59 -26.40
C LYS A 213 -3.39 -22.23 -27.60
N GLY A 214 -3.29 -23.16 -28.55
CA GLY A 214 -2.66 -22.94 -29.84
C GLY A 214 -3.63 -22.36 -30.86
N TYR A 215 -3.51 -21.07 -31.15
CA TYR A 215 -4.32 -20.38 -32.15
C TYR A 215 -3.80 -20.60 -33.59
N GLY A 216 -2.59 -21.13 -33.75
CA GLY A 216 -1.97 -21.30 -35.07
C GLY A 216 -1.92 -19.96 -35.83
N PRO A 217 -2.28 -19.95 -37.13
CA PRO A 217 -2.27 -18.74 -37.95
C PRO A 217 -3.59 -17.96 -37.92
N ASP A 218 -4.57 -18.36 -37.11
CA ASP A 218 -5.97 -17.90 -37.23
C ASP A 218 -6.24 -16.57 -36.51
N ALA A 219 -5.31 -16.08 -35.68
CA ALA A 219 -5.42 -14.82 -34.94
C ALA A 219 -4.21 -13.89 -35.20
N PRO A 220 -4.01 -13.43 -36.45
CA PRO A 220 -2.93 -12.51 -36.79
C PRO A 220 -3.17 -11.12 -36.18
N VAL A 221 -2.12 -10.51 -35.65
CA VAL A 221 -2.11 -9.10 -35.22
C VAL A 221 -1.63 -8.17 -36.31
N GLU A 222 -0.93 -8.72 -37.32
CA GLU A 222 -0.42 -7.99 -38.48
C GLU A 222 -0.66 -8.80 -39.77
N PRO A 223 -0.73 -8.15 -40.94
CA PRO A 223 -0.81 -8.86 -42.21
C PRO A 223 0.40 -9.77 -42.43
N ASN A 224 0.15 -11.04 -42.79
CA ASN A 224 1.22 -12.01 -43.09
C ASN A 224 1.96 -11.75 -44.42
N THR A 225 1.61 -10.70 -45.15
CA THR A 225 2.19 -10.33 -46.45
C THR A 225 3.63 -9.85 -46.32
N THR A 226 4.04 -9.32 -45.16
CA THR A 226 5.40 -8.82 -44.92
C THR A 226 6.18 -9.70 -43.95
N ALA A 227 7.52 -9.67 -44.02
CA ALA A 227 8.38 -10.40 -43.08
C ALA A 227 8.20 -9.90 -41.64
N ALA A 228 8.02 -8.58 -41.46
CA ALA A 228 7.75 -7.96 -40.17
C ALA A 228 6.39 -8.40 -39.59
N GLY A 229 5.33 -8.42 -40.40
CA GLY A 229 4.01 -8.87 -39.96
C GLY A 229 4.00 -10.36 -39.59
N ARG A 230 4.68 -11.22 -40.36
CA ARG A 230 4.90 -12.62 -39.96
C ARG A 230 5.65 -12.73 -38.63
N ALA A 231 6.66 -11.89 -38.41
CA ALA A 231 7.38 -11.88 -37.13
C ALA A 231 6.49 -11.48 -35.95
N ALA A 232 5.62 -10.48 -36.11
CA ALA A 232 4.65 -10.08 -35.09
C ALA A 232 3.62 -11.19 -34.79
N ASN A 233 3.21 -11.96 -35.80
CA ASN A 233 2.26 -13.07 -35.62
C ASN A 233 2.87 -14.30 -34.94
N ARG A 234 4.19 -14.50 -35.03
CA ARG A 234 4.91 -15.53 -34.28
C ARG A 234 5.13 -15.07 -32.83
N ARG A 235 4.09 -15.10 -32.02
CA ARG A 235 4.09 -14.58 -30.65
C ARG A 235 3.48 -15.57 -29.65
N VAL A 236 3.75 -15.30 -28.38
CA VAL A 236 2.96 -15.82 -27.26
C VAL A 236 2.36 -14.63 -26.53
N GLU A 237 1.12 -14.78 -26.07
CA GLU A 237 0.43 -13.78 -25.27
C GLU A 237 -0.25 -14.42 -24.07
N LEU A 238 -0.46 -13.63 -23.02
CA LEU A 238 -1.22 -14.02 -21.83
C LEU A 238 -2.48 -13.16 -21.75
N THR A 239 -3.63 -13.80 -21.61
CA THR A 239 -4.91 -13.12 -21.39
C THR A 239 -5.42 -13.46 -20.00
N GLN A 240 -5.69 -12.45 -19.18
CA GLN A 240 -6.31 -12.67 -17.87
C GLN A 240 -7.74 -13.20 -18.05
N THR A 241 -8.11 -14.21 -17.28
CA THR A 241 -9.37 -14.96 -17.43
C THR A 241 -10.40 -14.67 -16.34
N ASN A 242 -10.00 -13.94 -15.29
CA ASN A 242 -10.83 -13.63 -14.13
C ASN A 242 -10.88 -12.13 -13.82
N GLN A 243 -11.14 -11.31 -14.84
CA GLN A 243 -11.39 -9.88 -14.67
C GLN A 243 -12.81 -9.59 -14.22
#